data_AF-A0A975DJE9-F1
#
_entry.id   AF-A0A975DJE9-F1
#
_cell.length_a   1.000
_cell.length_b   1.000
_cell.length_c   1.000
_cell.angle_alpha   90.00
_cell.angle_beta   90.00
_cell.angle_gamma   90.00
#
_symmetry.space_group_name_H-M   'P 1'
#
loop_
_entity.id
_entity.type
_entity.pdbx_description
1 polymer ?
#
loop_
_entity_poly.entity_id
_entity_poly.type
_entity_poly.pdbx_seq_one_letter_code
_entity_poly.pdbx_strand_id
1 'polypeptide(L)'
;MLLKFQRSLEETVRIVKWSPSAEQLIEIAYFIRSNPNDLKDLSAFICETCEDVTLMFFEGQDYSDLNSLLALARAVIEESE
;
A
#
# COMPACT_ATOMS: atom_id res chain seq x y z
N MET A 1 12.69 -4.24 -4.41
CA MET A 1 11.89 -4.05 -3.17
C MET A 1 10.38 -4.22 -3.31
N LEU A 2 9.81 -4.11 -4.51
CA LEU A 2 8.36 -4.14 -4.77
C LEU A 2 7.60 -5.33 -4.16
N LEU A 3 8.12 -6.55 -4.23
CA LEU A 3 7.46 -7.72 -3.64
C LEU A 3 7.28 -7.62 -2.12
N LYS A 4 8.26 -7.03 -1.41
CA LYS A 4 8.16 -6.83 0.05
C LYS A 4 7.14 -5.75 0.38
N PHE A 5 7.14 -4.67 -0.40
CA PHE A 5 6.17 -3.58 -0.27
C PHE A 5 4.75 -4.06 -0.53
N GLN A 6 4.54 -4.84 -1.60
CA GLN A 6 3.25 -5.44 -1.93
C GLN A 6 2.72 -6.32 -0.78
N ARG A 7 3.55 -7.19 -0.20
CA ARG A 7 3.14 -8.02 0.96
C ARG A 7 2.78 -7.18 2.18
N SER A 8 3.55 -6.12 2.45
CA SER A 8 3.27 -5.21 3.56
C SER A 8 1.94 -4.46 3.36
N LEU A 9 1.61 -4.08 2.11
CA LEU A 9 0.30 -3.54 1.76
C LEU A 9 -0.82 -4.55 1.95
N GLU A 10 -0.63 -5.79 1.51
CA GLU A 10 -1.60 -6.87 1.69
C GLU A 10 -1.94 -7.09 3.16
N GLU A 11 -0.91 -7.08 4.04
CA GLU A 11 -1.08 -7.26 5.47
C GLU A 11 -1.74 -6.04 6.14
N THR A 12 -1.28 -4.83 5.81
CA THR A 12 -1.73 -3.57 6.45
C THR A 12 -3.14 -3.20 6.04
N VAL A 13 -3.46 -3.32 4.74
CA VAL A 13 -4.75 -2.91 4.16
C VAL A 13 -5.71 -4.10 4.05
N ARG A 14 -5.26 -5.31 4.46
CA ARG A 14 -6.03 -6.56 4.41
C ARG A 14 -6.52 -6.88 2.99
N ILE A 15 -5.61 -6.76 2.02
CA ILE A 15 -5.88 -7.11 0.62
C ILE A 15 -5.88 -8.63 0.49
N VAL A 16 -6.98 -9.19 0.00
CA VAL A 16 -7.17 -10.64 -0.16
C VAL A 16 -6.90 -11.08 -1.60
N LYS A 17 -7.16 -10.19 -2.56
CA LYS A 17 -6.98 -10.46 -3.98
C LYS A 17 -6.70 -9.14 -4.70
N TRP A 18 -5.68 -9.15 -5.55
CA TRP A 18 -5.35 -8.10 -6.52
C TRP A 18 -4.18 -8.58 -7.39
N SER A 19 -3.83 -7.84 -8.43
CA SER A 19 -2.67 -8.11 -9.28
C SER A 19 -2.05 -6.80 -9.76
N PRO A 20 -1.44 -6.01 -8.86
CA PRO A 20 -0.93 -4.69 -9.20
C PRO A 20 0.28 -4.79 -10.13
N SER A 21 0.39 -3.85 -11.07
CA SER A 21 1.60 -3.64 -11.86
C SER A 21 2.70 -2.99 -11.00
N ALA A 22 3.95 -3.03 -11.49
CA ALA A 22 5.05 -2.33 -10.84
C ALA A 22 4.79 -0.82 -10.74
N GLU A 23 4.19 -0.22 -11.79
CA GLU A 23 3.84 1.20 -11.84
C GLU A 23 2.78 1.56 -10.79
N GLN A 24 1.74 0.73 -10.64
CA GLN A 24 0.70 0.91 -9.62
C GLN A 24 1.29 0.83 -8.21
N LEU A 25 2.21 -0.11 -7.95
CA LEU A 25 2.91 -0.20 -6.66
C LEU A 25 3.77 1.03 -6.39
N ILE A 26 4.45 1.57 -7.41
CA ILE A 26 5.23 2.81 -7.28
C ILE A 26 4.32 4.00 -6.97
N GLU A 27 3.17 4.11 -7.65
CA GLU A 27 2.19 5.17 -7.42
C GLU A 27 1.63 5.13 -5.99
N ILE A 28 1.30 3.93 -5.49
CA ILE A 28 0.86 3.72 -4.10
C ILE A 28 1.98 4.10 -3.12
N ALA A 29 3.24 3.77 -3.42
CA ALA A 29 4.38 4.18 -2.59
C ALA A 29 4.51 5.71 -2.53
N TYR A 30 4.33 6.42 -3.65
CA TYR A 30 4.31 7.88 -3.69
C TYR A 30 3.17 8.49 -2.87
N PHE A 31 1.98 7.89 -2.94
CA PHE A 31 0.84 8.30 -2.13
C PHE A 31 1.15 8.21 -0.63
N ILE A 32 1.67 7.06 -0.18
CA ILE A 32 2.02 6.81 1.24
C ILE A 32 3.10 7.77 1.71
N ARG A 33 4.13 8.04 0.89
CA ARG A 33 5.19 8.99 1.22
C ARG A 33 4.64 10.41 1.39
N SER A 34 3.70 10.82 0.53
CA SER A 34 3.11 12.15 0.53
C SER A 34 2.08 12.34 1.65
N ASN A 35 1.43 11.24 2.07
CA ASN A 35 0.35 11.24 3.06
C ASN A 35 0.63 10.22 4.19
N PRO A 36 1.72 10.38 4.96
CA PRO A 36 2.18 9.35 5.90
C PRO A 36 1.22 9.06 7.07
N ASN A 37 0.25 9.96 7.32
CA ASN A 37 -0.75 9.83 8.38
C ASN A 37 -2.15 9.46 7.86
N ASP A 38 -2.34 9.36 6.54
CA ASP A 38 -3.66 9.22 5.91
C ASP A 38 -3.88 7.81 5.35
N LEU A 39 -3.84 6.83 6.24
CA LEU A 39 -4.09 5.44 5.88
C LEU A 39 -5.57 5.11 5.68
N LYS A 40 -6.46 5.98 6.17
CA LYS A 40 -7.89 5.83 5.90
C LYS A 40 -8.15 5.95 4.41
N ASP A 41 -7.49 6.91 3.77
CA ASP A 41 -7.63 7.13 2.34
C ASP A 41 -6.75 6.19 1.50
N LEU A 42 -5.76 5.50 2.10
CA LEU A 42 -4.94 4.49 1.41
C LEU A 42 -5.78 3.35 0.81
N SER A 43 -6.78 2.86 1.54
CA SER A 43 -7.65 1.78 1.03
C SER A 43 -8.46 2.24 -0.19
N ALA A 44 -8.97 3.47 -0.15
CA ALA A 44 -9.72 4.06 -1.26
C ALA A 44 -8.80 4.28 -2.47
N PHE A 45 -7.61 4.83 -2.24
CA PHE A 45 -6.61 5.04 -3.29
C PHE A 45 -6.23 3.72 -3.98
N ILE A 46 -5.99 2.64 -3.22
CA ILE A 46 -5.68 1.33 -3.80
C ILE A 46 -6.84 0.81 -4.66
N CYS A 47 -8.09 1.01 -4.24
CA CYS A 47 -9.27 0.65 -5.04
C CYS A 47 -9.42 1.48 -6.31
N GLU A 48 -8.99 2.74 -6.31
CA GLU A 48 -8.99 3.60 -7.50
C GLU A 48 -7.85 3.22 -8.46
N THR A 49 -6.66 2.90 -7.92
CA THR A 49 -5.48 2.55 -8.71
C THR A 49 -5.58 1.12 -9.28
N CYS A 50 -6.24 0.19 -8.59
CA CYS A 50 -6.29 -1.24 -8.96
C CYS A 50 -7.74 -1.73 -9.17
N GLU A 51 -8.12 -2.02 -10.43
CA GLU A 51 -9.50 -2.39 -10.80
C GLU A 51 -10.03 -3.70 -10.16
N ASP A 52 -9.15 -4.66 -9.82
CA ASP A 52 -9.52 -6.00 -9.34
C ASP A 52 -9.14 -6.25 -7.85
N VAL A 53 -9.06 -5.19 -7.05
CA VAL A 53 -8.73 -5.35 -5.63
C VAL A 53 -9.93 -5.83 -4.80
N THR A 54 -9.68 -6.77 -3.90
CA THR A 54 -10.63 -7.24 -2.89
C THR A 54 -10.02 -7.02 -1.51
N LEU A 55 -10.65 -6.17 -0.70
CA LEU A 55 -10.25 -5.87 0.68
C LEU A 55 -11.13 -6.62 1.67
N MET A 56 -10.55 -7.05 2.79
CA MET A 56 -11.30 -7.60 3.92
C MET A 56 -11.53 -6.52 4.97
N PHE A 57 -12.76 -6.01 5.05
CA PHE A 57 -13.14 -5.04 6.09
C PHE A 57 -13.54 -5.76 7.37
N PHE A 58 -12.68 -5.73 8.38
CA PHE A 58 -13.04 -6.02 9.76
C PHE A 58 -13.12 -4.70 10.53
N GLU A 59 -14.02 -4.59 11.52
CA GLU A 59 -14.00 -3.48 12.47
C GLU A 59 -12.66 -3.46 13.21
N GLY A 60 -11.93 -2.34 13.10
CA GLY A 60 -10.59 -2.18 13.68
C GLY A 60 -9.48 -2.55 12.68
N GLN A 61 -9.11 -1.61 11.81
CA GLN A 61 -7.85 -1.71 11.07
C GLN A 61 -6.68 -1.50 12.05
N ASP A 62 -5.86 -2.52 12.21
CA ASP A 62 -4.64 -2.45 13.01
C ASP A 62 -3.50 -1.92 12.12
N TYR A 63 -3.13 -0.65 12.34
CA TYR A 63 -2.04 0.01 11.64
C TYR A 63 -0.70 -0.07 12.41
N SER A 64 -0.55 -1.05 13.30
CA SER A 64 0.63 -1.18 14.17
C SER A 64 1.96 -1.20 13.43
N ASP A 65 1.99 -1.59 12.15
CA ASP A 65 3.21 -1.67 11.33
C ASP A 65 3.36 -0.57 10.26
N LEU A 66 2.67 0.56 10.43
CA LEU A 66 2.71 1.71 9.52
C LEU A 66 4.14 2.22 9.24
N ASN A 67 5.00 2.23 10.26
CA ASN A 67 6.38 2.72 10.10
C ASN A 67 7.20 1.83 9.14
N SER A 68 6.97 0.52 9.15
CA SER A 68 7.61 -0.40 8.21
C SER A 68 7.09 -0.18 6.79
N LEU A 69 5.78 0.03 6.63
CA LEU A 69 5.18 0.34 5.34
C LEU A 69 5.73 1.66 4.75
N LEU A 70 5.89 2.69 5.58
CA LEU A 70 6.50 3.97 5.19
C LEU A 70 7.97 3.82 4.77
N ALA A 71 8.74 3.02 5.50
CA ALA A 71 10.14 2.74 5.15
C ALA A 71 10.24 1.98 3.82
N LEU A 72 9.35 1.01 3.59
CA LEU A 72 9.28 0.26 2.34
C LEU A 72 8.87 1.15 1.16
N ALA A 73 7.89 2.05 1.36
CA ALA A 73 7.47 3.00 0.33
C ALA A 73 8.63 3.91 -0.11
N ARG A 74 9.42 4.42 0.84
CA ARG A 74 10.63 5.22 0.52
C ARG A 74 11.64 4.43 -0.29
N ALA A 75 11.95 3.21 0.13
CA ALA A 75 12.91 2.36 -0.57
C ALA A 75 12.43 1.96 -1.99
N VAL A 76 11.13 1.78 -2.20
CA VAL A 76 10.57 1.55 -3.54
C VAL A 76 10.80 2.76 -4.46
N ILE A 77 10.60 3.97 -3.95
CA ILE A 77 10.80 5.20 -4.73
C ILE A 77 12.28 5.40 -5.06
N GLU A 78 13.17 5.23 -4.08
CA GLU A 78 14.62 5.37 -4.28
C GLU A 78 15.20 4.35 -5.28
N GLU A 79 14.62 3.14 -5.37
CA GLU A 79 15.01 2.14 -6.39
C GLU A 79 14.43 2.42 -7.79
N SER A 80 13.45 3.33 -7.89
CA SER A 80 12.75 3.65 -9.13
C SER A 80 13.27 4.93 -9.81
N GLU A 81 14.14 5.68 -9.13
CA GLU A 81 14.89 6.85 -9.63
C GLU A 81 16.25 6.44 -10.21
#